data_AF-A0A0U2LMP0-F1
#
_entry.id   AF-A0A0U2LMP0-F1
#
_cell.length_a   1.000
_cell.length_b   1.000
_cell.length_c   1.000
_cell.angle_alpha   90.00
_cell.angle_beta   90.00
_cell.angle_gamma   90.00
#
_symmetry.space_group_name_H-M   'P 1'
#
loop_
_entity.id
_entity.type
_entity.pdbx_description
1 polymer ?
#
loop_
_entity_poly.entity_id
_entity_poly.type
_entity_poly.pdbx_seq_one_letter_code
_entity_poly.pdbx_strand_id
1 'polypeptide(L)'
;MDAKFKIYLANLAAIQQYSGLKHADDHSDVRWLGEMLRLNILPENYIYPRKLRAVSDLMRKRMDIVQQPTKNLLLLNAQSYLN
;
A
#
# COMPACT_ATOMS: atom_id res chain seq x y z
N MET A 1 16.28 -5.73 2.46
CA MET A 1 16.38 -6.93 1.61
C MET A 1 17.53 -7.74 2.18
N ASP A 2 17.22 -8.64 3.11
CA ASP A 2 18.13 -9.68 3.63
C ASP A 2 17.34 -11.01 3.65
N ALA A 3 16.59 -11.25 2.57
CA ALA A 3 15.82 -12.47 2.41
C ALA A 3 16.52 -13.32 1.36
N LYS A 4 16.51 -14.65 1.55
CA LYS A 4 17.01 -15.62 0.57
C LYS A 4 16.21 -15.66 -0.74
N PHE A 5 15.14 -14.86 -0.81
CA PHE A 5 14.21 -14.80 -1.93
C PHE A 5 13.97 -13.35 -2.34
N LYS A 6 13.73 -13.14 -3.64
CA LYS A 6 13.27 -11.86 -4.16
C LYS A 6 11.85 -11.61 -3.66
N ILE A 7 11.63 -10.41 -3.12
CA ILE A 7 10.33 -9.99 -2.59
C ILE A 7 9.69 -9.06 -3.60
N TYR A 8 8.44 -9.35 -3.93
CA TYR A 8 7.56 -8.52 -4.73
C TYR A 8 6.48 -7.95 -3.80
N LEU A 9 6.23 -6.65 -3.83
CA LEU A 9 5.19 -6.01 -3.01
C LEU A 9 4.01 -5.67 -3.91
N ALA A 10 3.02 -6.56 -3.96
CA ALA A 10 1.82 -6.36 -4.74
C ALA A 10 1.09 -5.05 -4.36
N ASN A 11 0.68 -4.27 -5.37
CA ASN A 11 -0.10 -3.06 -5.20
C ASN A 11 -1.60 -3.40 -5.29
N LEU A 12 -2.20 -3.71 -4.14
CA LEU A 12 -3.62 -4.09 -4.03
C LEU A 12 -4.59 -3.02 -4.55
N ALA A 13 -4.20 -1.74 -4.52
CA ALA A 13 -5.06 -0.66 -5.02
C ALA A 13 -5.08 -0.59 -6.56
N ALA A 14 -4.01 -1.04 -7.21
CA ALA A 14 -3.91 -1.06 -8.68
C ALA A 14 -4.27 -2.43 -9.27
N ILE A 15 -4.32 -3.48 -8.46
CA ILE A 15 -4.75 -4.81 -8.88
C ILE A 15 -6.25 -4.77 -9.20
N GLN A 16 -6.60 -5.17 -10.41
CA GLN A 16 -8.00 -5.35 -10.77
C GLN A 16 -8.57 -6.54 -10.01
N GLN A 17 -9.63 -6.30 -9.23
CA GLN A 17 -10.35 -7.37 -8.55
C GLN A 17 -11.00 -8.29 -9.58
N TYR A 18 -10.84 -9.60 -9.41
CA TYR A 18 -11.43 -10.57 -10.32
C TYR A 18 -12.96 -10.42 -10.36
N SER A 19 -13.54 -10.33 -11.56
CA SER A 19 -14.99 -10.32 -11.77
C SER A 19 -15.52 -11.75 -11.85
N GLY A 20 -15.81 -12.37 -10.72
CA GLY A 20 -16.34 -13.74 -10.65
C GLY A 20 -16.15 -14.36 -9.27
N LEU A 21 -17.08 -15.23 -8.88
CA LEU A 21 -17.24 -15.87 -7.56
C LEU A 21 -15.98 -15.84 -6.68
N LYS A 22 -16.06 -15.12 -5.55
CA LYS A 22 -15.02 -15.07 -4.52
C LYS A 22 -14.71 -16.49 -4.02
N HIS A 23 -13.67 -17.11 -4.56
CA HIS A 23 -12.89 -18.07 -3.80
C HIS A 23 -12.02 -17.24 -2.85
N ALA A 24 -12.51 -17.05 -1.63
CA ALA A 24 -11.82 -16.30 -0.58
C ALA A 24 -10.96 -17.27 0.24
N ASP A 25 -10.11 -18.05 -0.42
CA ASP A 25 -9.13 -18.90 0.25
C ASP A 25 -7.71 -18.46 -0.12
N ASP A 26 -6.79 -18.58 0.84
CA ASP A 26 -5.40 -18.13 0.68
C ASP A 26 -4.70 -18.87 -0.46
N HIS A 27 -5.11 -20.09 -0.78
CA HIS A 27 -4.50 -20.89 -1.84
C HIS A 27 -4.86 -20.38 -3.24
N SER A 28 -6.10 -19.96 -3.46
CA SER A 28 -6.55 -19.34 -4.71
C SER A 28 -5.88 -17.99 -4.93
N ASP A 29 -5.74 -17.20 -3.87
CA ASP A 29 -5.11 -15.87 -3.94
C ASP A 29 -3.61 -15.99 -4.27
N VAL A 30 -2.90 -16.92 -3.63
CA VAL A 30 -1.47 -17.16 -3.93
C VAL A 30 -1.26 -17.64 -5.37
N ARG A 31 -2.11 -18.55 -5.87
CA ARG A 31 -2.03 -19.01 -7.26
C ARG A 31 -2.24 -17.87 -8.25
N TRP A 32 -3.23 -17.02 -7.98
CA TRP A 32 -3.54 -15.89 -8.84
C TRP A 32 -2.42 -14.85 -8.85
N LEU A 33 -1.90 -14.45 -7.69
CA LEU A 33 -0.76 -13.53 -7.59
C LEU A 33 0.49 -14.11 -8.26
N GLY A 34 0.71 -15.42 -8.12
CA GLY A 34 1.79 -16.14 -8.81
C GLY A 34 1.66 -16.09 -10.33
N GLU A 35 0.44 -16.26 -10.85
CA GLU A 35 0.16 -16.17 -12.28
C GLU A 35 0.34 -14.75 -12.82
N MET A 36 -0.15 -13.74 -12.10
CA MET A 36 0.07 -12.33 -12.45
C MET A 36 1.56 -11.98 -12.49
N LEU A 37 2.32 -12.47 -11.51
CA LEU A 37 3.76 -12.28 -11.45
C LEU A 37 4.47 -12.99 -12.62
N ARG A 38 4.08 -14.22 -12.93
CA ARG A 38 4.61 -15.00 -14.07
C ARG A 38 4.37 -14.30 -15.40
N LEU A 39 3.20 -13.70 -15.56
CA LEU A 39 2.81 -12.93 -16.75
C LEU A 39 3.41 -11.51 -16.79
N ASN A 40 4.11 -11.09 -15.74
CA ASN A 40 4.68 -9.74 -15.60
C ASN A 40 3.63 -8.62 -15.68
N ILE A 41 2.40 -8.91 -15.22
CA ILE A 41 1.28 -7.95 -15.16
C ILE A 41 0.93 -7.56 -13.73
N LEU A 42 1.59 -8.14 -12.72
CA LEU A 42 1.36 -7.81 -11.33
C LEU A 42 1.75 -6.34 -11.08
N PRO A 43 0.80 -5.47 -10.70
CA PRO A 43 1.13 -4.13 -10.24
C PRO A 43 1.93 -4.24 -8.94
N GLU A 44 3.10 -3.61 -8.89
CA GLU A 44 3.99 -3.64 -7.74
C GLU A 44 4.21 -2.25 -7.15
N ASN A 45 4.47 -2.22 -5.85
CA ASN A 45 4.92 -1.04 -5.13
C ASN A 45 6.43 -1.09 -4.92
N TYR A 46 7.05 0.10 -4.92
CA TYR A 46 8.47 0.23 -4.70
C TYR A 46 8.87 -0.14 -3.26
N ILE A 47 9.82 -1.06 -3.13
CA ILE A 47 10.40 -1.46 -1.84
C ILE A 47 11.73 -0.72 -1.64
N TYR A 48 11.76 0.19 -0.67
CA TYR A 48 12.99 0.92 -0.34
C TYR A 48 14.13 0.00 0.13
N PRO A 49 15.36 0.20 -0.38
CA PRO A 49 16.56 -0.45 0.13
C PRO A 49 16.72 -0.22 1.63
N ARG A 50 17.23 -1.21 2.37
CA ARG A 50 17.28 -1.16 3.85
C ARG A 50 17.96 0.12 4.36
N LYS A 51 19.08 0.50 3.74
CA LYS A 51 19.86 1.69 4.08
C LYS A 51 19.07 3.00 3.96
N LEU A 52 18.04 3.03 3.10
CA LEU A 52 17.23 4.22 2.82
C LEU A 52 15.88 4.25 3.56
N ARG A 53 15.49 3.15 4.22
CA ARG A 53 14.16 3.07 4.88
C ARG A 53 13.99 4.13 5.95
N ALA A 54 14.97 4.29 6.83
CA ALA A 54 14.93 5.28 7.91
C ALA A 54 14.74 6.71 7.36
N VAL A 55 15.43 7.05 6.26
CA VAL A 55 15.30 8.36 5.60
C VAL A 55 13.90 8.50 5.00
N SER A 56 13.39 7.48 4.30
CA SER A 56 12.04 7.49 3.75
C SER A 56 10.98 7.66 4.84
N ASP A 57 11.13 6.97 5.97
CA ASP A 57 10.19 7.03 7.09
C ASP A 57 10.21 8.42 7.73
N LEU A 58 11.38 9.02 7.88
CA LEU A 58 11.52 10.41 8.36
C LEU A 58 10.83 11.40 7.43
N MET A 59 10.99 11.24 6.11
CA MET A 59 10.32 12.12 5.14
C MET A 59 8.80 11.95 5.16
N ARG A 60 8.27 10.73 5.31
CA ARG A 60 6.83 10.50 5.52
C ARG A 60 6.36 11.20 6.79
N LYS A 61 7.06 11.01 7.92
CA LYS A 61 6.70 11.65 9.19
C LYS A 61 6.72 13.17 9.11
N ARG A 62 7.72 13.74 8.43
CA ARG A 62 7.80 15.18 8.16
C ARG A 62 6.57 15.66 7.40
N MET A 63 6.21 14.97 6.31
CA MET A 63 5.03 15.30 5.53
C MET A 63 3.76 15.24 6.38
N ASP A 64 3.61 14.20 7.20
CA ASP A 64 2.47 14.08 8.11
C ASP A 64 2.37 15.27 9.05
N ILE A 65 3.47 15.63 9.73
CA ILE A 65 3.53 16.77 10.67
C ILE A 65 3.17 18.07 9.97
N VAL A 66 3.71 18.32 8.77
CA VAL A 66 3.42 19.53 7.99
C VAL A 66 1.93 19.62 7.63
N GLN A 67 1.27 18.48 7.37
CA GLN A 67 -0.15 18.45 7.03
C GLN A 67 -1.09 18.50 8.25
N GLN A 68 -0.60 18.23 9.47
CA GLN A 68 -1.45 18.15 10.67
C GLN A 68 -2.27 19.43 10.94
N PRO A 69 -1.71 20.66 10.87
CA PRO A 69 -2.49 21.86 11.17
C PRO A 69 -3.71 22.02 10.27
N THR A 70 -3.55 21.79 8.97
CA THR A 70 -4.65 21.83 7.99
C THR A 70 -5.69 20.75 8.27
N LYS A 71 -5.25 19.51 8.55
CA LYS A 71 -6.16 18.41 8.90
C LYS A 71 -6.99 18.75 10.14
N ASN A 72 -6.36 19.30 11.18
CA ASN A 72 -7.06 19.69 12.41
C ASN A 72 -8.11 20.77 12.16
N LEU A 73 -7.79 21.80 11.38
CA LEU A 73 -8.74 22.86 11.04
C LEU A 73 -9.94 22.32 10.25
N LEU A 74 -9.70 21.44 9.28
CA LEU A 74 -10.78 20.80 8.51
C LEU A 74 -11.68 19.93 9.40
N LEU A 75 -11.09 19.20 10.36
CA LEU A 75 -11.86 18.37 11.31
C LEU A 75 -12.75 19.22 12.21
N LEU A 76 -12.23 20.32 12.77
CA LEU A 76 -13.01 21.24 13.60
C LEU A 76 -14.17 21.86 12.82
N ASN A 77 -13.91 22.30 11.58
CA ASN A 77 -14.95 22.84 10.71
C ASN A 77 -16.02 21.79 10.42
N ALA A 78 -15.64 20.56 10.06
CA ALA A 78 -16.58 19.48 9.80
C ALA A 78 -17.47 19.16 11.03
N GLN A 79 -16.90 19.18 12.24
CA GLN A 79 -17.66 18.99 13.49
C GLN A 79 -18.65 20.11 13.76
N SER A 80 -18.34 21.35 13.38
CA SER A 80 -19.25 22.48 13.57
C SER A 80 -20.53 22.39 12.72
N TYR A 81 -20.51 21.67 11.59
CA TYR A 81 -21.69 21.43 10.74
C TYR A 81 -22.57 20.26 11.22
N LEU A 82 -22.12 19.51 12.23
CA LEU A 82 -22.84 18.38 12.79
C LEU A 82 -23.55 18.71 14.13
N ASN A 83 -23.37 19.93 14.63
CA ASN A 83 -24.05 20.48 15.80
C ASN A 83 -25.00 21.60 15.36
#